data_AF-A0A7X7K2P2-F1
#
_entry.id   AF-A0A7X7K2P2-F1
#
_cell.length_a   1.000
_cell.length_b   1.000
_cell.length_c   1.000
_cell.angle_alpha   90.00
_cell.angle_beta   90.00
_cell.angle_gamma   90.00
#
_symmetry.space_group_name_H-M   'P 1'
#
loop_
_entity.id
_entity.type
_entity.pdbx_description
1 polymer ?
#
loop_
_entity_poly.entity_id
_entity_poly.type
_entity_poly.pdbx_seq_one_letter_code
_entity_poly.pdbx_strand_id
1 'polypeptide(L)'
;MSVGRDGLVQGVEPPLDLEVERRRLLDEIVAAADPAYRAFNVGILPTALHLYGVRVPDLRGIARAWQRAHPHVARADLLALMDALWEGRSYEERALAMELLGRYRRWIATLTPAQLD
;
A
#
# COMPACT_ATOMS: atom_id res chain seq x y z
N MET A 1 -24.76 14.37 33.71
CA MET A 1 -23.39 13.80 33.73
C MET A 1 -23.47 12.44 34.40
N SER A 2 -23.27 11.36 33.64
CA SER A 2 -23.12 10.01 34.19
C SER A 2 -22.04 9.33 33.37
N VAL A 3 -20.99 8.85 34.06
CA VAL A 3 -19.83 8.19 33.48
C VAL A 3 -20.17 6.71 33.36
N GLY A 4 -20.36 6.26 32.11
CA GLY A 4 -20.49 4.85 31.78
C GLY A 4 -19.12 4.16 31.90
N ARG A 5 -19.00 3.26 32.88
CA ARG A 5 -17.96 2.25 32.97
C ARG A 5 -18.10 1.31 31.78
N ASP A 6 -17.20 1.42 30.82
CA ASP A 6 -16.65 0.31 30.03
C ASP A 6 -15.64 0.93 29.05
N GLY A 7 -14.50 1.33 29.61
CA GLY A 7 -13.32 1.74 28.86
C GLY A 7 -12.63 0.54 28.21
N LEU A 8 -13.34 -0.15 27.32
CA LEU A 8 -12.69 -1.04 26.37
C LEU A 8 -11.95 -0.14 25.37
N VAL A 9 -10.70 0.18 25.72
CA VAL A 9 -9.68 0.53 24.74
C VAL A 9 -9.66 -0.67 23.80
N GLN A 10 -10.31 -0.54 22.64
CA GLN A 10 -10.14 -1.53 21.57
C GLN A 10 -8.64 -1.69 21.40
N GLY A 11 -8.15 -2.93 21.55
CA GLY A 11 -6.72 -3.22 21.53
C GLY A 11 -6.09 -2.51 20.34
N VAL A 12 -5.33 -1.46 20.62
CA VAL A 12 -4.58 -0.76 19.59
C VAL A 12 -3.51 -1.77 19.20
N GLU A 13 -3.71 -2.46 18.07
CA GLU A 13 -2.62 -3.24 17.48
C GLU A 13 -1.38 -2.33 17.43
N PRO A 14 -0.19 -2.86 17.76
CA PRO A 14 1.02 -2.07 17.68
C PRO A 14 1.11 -1.43 16.28
N PRO A 15 1.53 -0.16 16.19
CA PRO A 15 1.59 0.54 14.92
C PRO A 15 2.43 -0.24 13.92
N LEU A 16 1.98 -0.23 12.67
CA LEU A 16 2.65 -0.94 11.58
C LEU A 16 4.11 -0.49 11.47
N ASP A 17 5.05 -1.44 11.45
CA ASP A 17 6.44 -1.12 11.12
C ASP A 17 6.55 -0.87 9.61
N LEU A 18 6.51 0.40 9.23
CA LEU A 18 6.39 0.83 7.84
C LEU A 18 7.58 0.42 6.97
N GLU A 19 8.80 0.43 7.51
CA GLU A 19 9.98 0.04 6.72
C GLU A 19 10.01 -1.47 6.53
N VAL A 20 9.67 -2.25 7.56
CA VAL A 20 9.57 -3.71 7.44
C VAL A 20 8.49 -4.10 6.44
N GLU A 21 7.31 -3.49 6.53
CA GLU A 21 6.20 -3.80 5.63
C GLU A 21 6.48 -3.36 4.20
N ARG A 22 7.03 -2.16 4.00
CA ARG A 22 7.43 -1.70 2.67
C ARG A 22 8.51 -2.62 2.08
N ARG A 23 9.51 -3.02 2.88
CA ARG A 23 10.55 -3.96 2.45
C ARG A 23 9.93 -5.26 1.94
N ARG A 24 9.02 -5.84 2.73
CA ARG A 24 8.33 -7.07 2.38
C ARG A 24 7.55 -6.92 1.07
N LEU A 25 6.78 -5.84 0.91
CA LEU A 25 6.04 -5.59 -0.32
C LEU A 25 6.97 -5.40 -1.53
N LEU A 26 8.11 -4.75 -1.34
CA LEU A 26 9.13 -4.63 -2.38
C LEU A 26 9.71 -5.99 -2.76
N ASP A 27 9.97 -6.87 -1.79
CA ASP A 27 10.44 -8.23 -2.07
C ASP A 27 9.40 -9.04 -2.85
N GLU A 28 8.10 -8.87 -2.54
CA GLU A 28 7.00 -9.47 -3.31
C GLU A 28 6.92 -8.90 -4.75
N ILE A 29 7.14 -7.60 -4.94
CA ILE A 29 7.26 -6.96 -6.26
C ILE A 29 8.44 -7.56 -7.05
N VAL A 30 9.61 -7.67 -6.43
CA VAL A 30 10.82 -8.22 -7.06
C VAL A 30 10.61 -9.69 -7.44
N ALA A 31 9.98 -10.48 -6.58
CA ALA A 31 9.69 -11.88 -6.84
C ALA A 31 8.69 -12.08 -8.00
N ALA A 32 7.77 -11.12 -8.21
CA ALA A 32 6.80 -11.14 -9.30
C ALA A 32 7.32 -10.53 -10.62
N ALA A 33 8.56 -10.04 -10.65
CA ALA A 33 9.13 -9.35 -11.80
C ALA A 33 9.31 -10.29 -13.01
N ASP A 34 8.93 -9.80 -14.19
CA ASP A 34 9.18 -10.45 -15.48
C ASP A 34 10.13 -9.57 -16.33
N PRO A 35 11.38 -10.00 -16.57
CA PRO A 35 12.34 -9.26 -17.39
C PRO A 35 11.87 -8.97 -18.82
N ALA A 36 11.10 -9.87 -19.44
CA ALA A 36 10.58 -9.67 -20.78
C ALA A 36 9.48 -8.59 -20.78
N TYR A 37 8.62 -8.62 -19.76
CA TYR A 37 7.60 -7.58 -19.58
C TYR A 37 8.22 -6.22 -19.22
N ARG A 38 9.28 -6.21 -18.41
CA ARG A 38 10.07 -5.02 -18.12
C ARG A 38 10.63 -4.40 -19.40
N ALA A 39 11.26 -5.20 -20.26
CA ALA A 39 11.85 -4.73 -21.51
C ALA A 39 10.80 -4.08 -22.42
N PHE A 40 9.61 -4.68 -22.49
CA PHE A 40 8.47 -4.08 -23.19
C PHE A 40 8.06 -2.74 -22.57
N ASN A 41 7.88 -2.68 -21.24
CA ASN A 41 7.43 -1.47 -20.54
C ASN A 41 8.42 -0.30 -20.65
N VAL A 42 9.73 -0.56 -20.60
CA VAL A 42 10.77 0.48 -20.77
C VAL A 42 10.62 1.22 -22.11
N GLY A 43 10.16 0.54 -23.16
CA GLY A 43 9.99 1.15 -24.49
C GLY A 43 8.71 1.99 -24.65
N ILE A 44 7.73 1.85 -23.75
CA ILE A 44 6.39 2.46 -23.91
C ILE A 44 5.98 3.39 -22.77
N LEU A 45 6.57 3.23 -21.58
CA LEU A 45 6.20 3.99 -20.40
C LEU A 45 7.23 5.09 -20.15
N PRO A 46 6.91 6.36 -20.45
CA PRO A 46 7.81 7.47 -20.16
C PRO A 46 7.85 7.72 -18.66
N THR A 47 8.86 7.19 -17.97
CA THR A 47 9.08 7.39 -16.54
C THR A 47 10.57 7.43 -16.21
N ALA A 48 10.93 8.22 -15.20
CA ALA A 48 12.27 8.22 -14.61
C ALA A 48 12.42 7.21 -13.45
N LEU A 49 11.32 6.55 -13.05
CA LEU A 49 11.31 5.56 -11.98
C LEU A 49 11.92 4.24 -12.44
N HIS A 50 12.40 3.46 -11.47
CA HIS A 50 12.79 2.08 -11.73
C HIS A 50 11.57 1.24 -12.15
N LEU A 51 11.77 0.33 -13.11
CA LEU A 51 10.76 -0.64 -13.53
C LEU A 51 11.24 -2.04 -13.19
N TYR A 52 10.48 -2.77 -12.37
CA TYR A 52 10.70 -4.19 -12.13
C TYR A 52 10.08 -5.05 -13.25
N GLY A 53 8.99 -4.58 -13.86
CA GLY A 53 8.27 -5.34 -14.89
C GLY A 53 7.26 -6.31 -14.30
N VAL A 54 6.46 -5.85 -13.33
CA VAL A 54 5.36 -6.64 -12.75
C VAL A 54 4.07 -6.34 -13.49
N ARG A 55 3.27 -7.38 -13.79
CA ARG A 55 1.97 -7.17 -14.44
C ARG A 55 0.93 -6.72 -13.41
N VAL A 56 -0.04 -5.94 -13.88
CA VAL A 56 -1.14 -5.43 -13.03
C VAL A 56 -1.90 -6.55 -12.29
N PRO A 57 -2.21 -7.72 -12.88
CA PRO A 57 -2.84 -8.82 -12.13
C PRO A 57 -2.02 -9.30 -10.93
N ASP A 58 -0.69 -9.29 -11.02
CA ASP A 58 0.19 -9.71 -9.93
C ASP A 58 0.23 -8.66 -8.81
N LEU A 59 0.31 -7.37 -9.16
CA LEU A 59 0.17 -6.26 -8.20
C LEU A 59 -1.18 -6.30 -7.47
N ARG A 60 -2.27 -6.64 -8.18
CA ARG A 60 -3.58 -6.88 -7.57
C ARG A 60 -3.56 -8.10 -6.64
N GLY A 61 -2.81 -9.14 -7.00
CA GLY A 61 -2.59 -10.31 -6.14
C GLY A 61 -1.95 -9.90 -4.82
N ILE A 62 -0.84 -9.17 -4.88
CA ILE A 62 -0.08 -8.65 -3.73
C ILE A 62 -0.97 -7.79 -2.84
N ALA A 63 -1.62 -6.76 -3.38
CA ALA A 63 -2.49 -5.88 -2.62
C ALA A 63 -3.67 -6.63 -1.95
N ARG A 64 -4.21 -7.66 -2.61
CA ARG A 64 -5.26 -8.51 -2.04
C ARG A 64 -4.74 -9.40 -0.91
N ALA A 65 -3.52 -9.94 -1.05
CA ALA A 65 -2.88 -10.73 -0.01
C ALA A 65 -2.60 -9.87 1.22
N TRP A 66 -2.05 -8.67 1.03
CA TRP A 66 -1.80 -7.72 2.10
C TRP A 66 -3.08 -7.32 2.85
N GLN A 67 -4.17 -6.99 2.14
CA GLN A 67 -5.45 -6.65 2.76
C GLN A 67 -5.99 -7.80 3.64
N ARG A 68 -5.78 -9.06 3.23
CA ARG A 68 -6.24 -10.21 4.01
C ARG A 68 -5.39 -10.47 5.25
N ALA A 69 -4.09 -10.17 5.17
CA ALA A 69 -3.19 -10.25 6.30
C ALA A 69 -3.47 -9.14 7.33
N HIS A 70 -4.09 -8.03 6.91
CA HIS A 70 -4.32 -6.84 7.73
C HIS A 70 -5.80 -6.40 7.78
N PRO A 71 -6.73 -7.27 8.24
CA PRO A 71 -8.17 -6.95 8.25
C PRO A 71 -8.54 -5.77 9.15
N HIS A 72 -7.70 -5.45 10.13
CA HIS A 72 -7.93 -4.42 11.14
C HIS A 72 -6.92 -3.26 11.09
N VAL A 73 -6.16 -3.12 9.99
CA VAL A 73 -5.16 -2.05 9.88
C VAL A 73 -5.76 -0.69 10.19
N ALA A 74 -5.06 0.09 11.01
CA ALA A 74 -5.45 1.44 11.31
C ALA A 74 -5.39 2.29 10.03
N ARG A 75 -6.34 3.22 9.87
CA ARG A 75 -6.37 4.11 8.71
C ARG A 75 -5.08 4.93 8.59
N ALA A 76 -4.54 5.40 9.72
CA ALA A 76 -3.30 6.18 9.73
C ALA A 76 -2.12 5.36 9.20
N ASP A 77 -1.99 4.10 9.63
CA ASP A 77 -0.92 3.20 9.18
C ASP A 77 -1.05 2.84 7.70
N LEU A 78 -2.27 2.63 7.19
CA LEU A 78 -2.50 2.43 5.76
C LEU A 78 -2.03 3.63 4.94
N LEU A 79 -2.40 4.85 5.36
CA LEU A 79 -2.00 6.07 4.65
C LEU A 79 -0.48 6.25 4.69
N ALA A 80 0.14 6.06 5.87
CA ALA A 80 1.59 6.16 6.01
C ALA A 80 2.34 5.11 5.18
N LEU A 81 1.82 3.89 5.07
CA LEU A 81 2.37 2.86 4.17
C LEU A 81 2.22 3.27 2.70
N MET A 82 1.08 3.84 2.31
CA MET A 82 0.87 4.32 0.96
C MET A 82 1.84 5.45 0.61
N ASP A 83 2.08 6.39 1.53
CA ASP A 83 3.05 7.47 1.34
C ASP A 83 4.47 6.90 1.18
N ALA A 84 4.86 5.95 2.03
CA ALA A 84 6.16 5.28 1.94
C ALA A 84 6.35 4.53 0.60
N LEU A 85 5.29 3.91 0.08
CA LEU A 85 5.30 3.29 -1.26
C LEU A 85 5.34 4.34 -2.37
N TRP A 86 4.65 5.47 -2.21
CA TRP A 86 4.62 6.55 -3.19
C TRP A 86 5.97 7.24 -3.36
N GLU A 87 6.66 7.46 -2.24
CA GLU A 87 8.04 7.97 -2.17
C GLU A 87 9.09 6.94 -2.62
N GLY A 88 8.66 5.68 -2.83
CA GLY A 88 9.45 4.60 -3.39
C GLY A 88 10.09 4.95 -4.75
N ARG A 89 11.14 4.20 -5.10
CA ARG A 89 11.97 4.47 -6.29
C ARG A 89 11.42 3.81 -7.55
N SER A 90 10.48 2.88 -7.41
CA SER A 90 9.93 2.13 -8.54
C SER A 90 8.51 2.55 -8.89
N TYR A 91 8.16 2.36 -10.16
CA TYR A 91 6.79 2.53 -10.63
C TYR A 91 5.84 1.55 -9.96
N GLU A 92 6.28 0.32 -9.75
CA GLU A 92 5.48 -0.74 -9.14
C GLU A 92 5.15 -0.48 -7.66
N GLU A 93 6.03 0.16 -6.87
CA GLU A 93 5.70 0.61 -5.52
C GLU A 93 4.52 1.62 -5.56
N ARG A 94 4.55 2.61 -6.46
CA ARG A 94 3.46 3.58 -6.63
C ARG A 94 2.17 2.93 -7.14
N ALA A 95 2.28 2.02 -8.10
CA ALA A 95 1.14 1.28 -8.62
C ALA A 95 0.51 0.41 -7.53
N LEU A 96 1.32 -0.20 -6.65
CA LEU A 96 0.84 -0.97 -5.51
C LEU A 96 0.12 -0.08 -4.49
N ALA A 97 0.62 1.12 -4.20
CA ALA A 97 -0.07 2.09 -3.34
C ALA A 97 -1.49 2.40 -3.86
N MET A 98 -1.63 2.59 -5.17
CA MET A 98 -2.94 2.81 -5.82
C MET A 98 -3.86 1.58 -5.74
N GLU A 99 -3.31 0.38 -5.91
CA GLU A 99 -4.04 -0.88 -5.78
C GLU A 99 -4.50 -1.14 -4.33
N LEU A 100 -3.70 -0.76 -3.32
CA LEU A 100 -4.09 -0.78 -1.92
C LEU A 100 -5.22 0.22 -1.67
N LEU A 101 -5.06 1.47 -2.10
CA LEU A 101 -6.09 2.50 -1.97
C LEU A 101 -7.43 2.07 -2.57
N GLY A 102 -7.41 1.48 -3.77
CA GLY A 102 -8.58 0.94 -4.45
C GLY A 102 -9.34 -0.15 -3.68
N ARG A 103 -8.68 -0.84 -2.74
CA ARG A 103 -9.30 -1.86 -1.86
C ARG A 103 -9.91 -1.26 -0.60
N TYR A 104 -9.50 -0.05 -0.21
CA TYR A 104 -10.00 0.67 0.96
C TYR A 104 -10.88 1.87 0.61
N ARG A 105 -11.56 1.84 -0.56
CA ARG A 105 -12.42 2.94 -1.05
C ARG A 105 -13.44 3.47 -0.04
N ARG A 106 -13.95 2.61 0.85
CA ARG A 106 -14.85 3.01 1.95
C ARG A 106 -14.23 4.02 2.93
N TRP A 107 -12.90 4.04 3.05
CA TRP A 107 -12.14 4.97 3.91
C TRP A 107 -11.69 6.24 3.16
N ILE A 108 -11.76 6.24 1.82
CA ILE A 108 -11.45 7.40 0.96
C ILE A 108 -12.54 8.44 1.05
N ALA A 109 -13.82 8.04 1.16
CA ALA A 109 -14.94 8.97 1.31
C ALA A 109 -14.83 9.87 2.56
N THR A 110 -13.93 9.52 3.49
CA THR A 110 -13.64 10.29 4.71
C THR A 110 -12.31 11.05 4.67
N LEU A 111 -11.60 11.10 3.54
CA LEU A 111 -10.40 11.94 3.39
C LEU A 111 -10.81 13.40 3.21
N THR A 112 -10.39 14.25 4.16
CA THR A 112 -10.50 15.71 3.99
C THR A 112 -9.24 16.25 3.30
N PRO A 113 -9.30 17.40 2.62
CA PRO A 113 -8.13 18.02 2.01
C PRO A 113 -6.94 18.20 2.97
N ALA A 114 -7.22 18.53 4.24
CA ALA A 114 -6.20 18.67 5.29
C ALA A 114 -5.47 17.37 5.68
N GLN A 115 -5.86 16.22 5.12
CA GLN A 115 -5.20 14.93 5.30
C GLN A 115 -4.46 14.47 4.03
N LEU A 116 -4.42 15.33 3.00
CA LEU A 116 -3.74 15.11 1.72
C LEU A 116 -2.56 16.08 1.52
N ASP A 117 -2.33 16.97 2.48
CA ASP A 117 -1.24 17.96 2.55
C ASP A 117 -0.20 17.53 3.58
#